data_AF-A0A383E3B9-F1
#
_entry.id   AF-A0A383E3B9-F1
#
_cell.length_a   1.000
_cell.length_b   1.000
_cell.length_c   1.000
_cell.angle_alpha   90.00
_cell.angle_beta   90.00
_cell.angle_gamma   90.00
#
_symmetry.space_group_name_H-M   'P 1'
#
loop_
_entity.id
_entity.type
_entity.pdbx_description
1 polymer ?
#
loop_
_entity_poly.entity_id
_entity_poly.type
_entity_poly.pdbx_seq_one_letter_code
_entity_poly.pdbx_strand_id
1 'polypeptide(L)'
;MKAVLALASGKVFEGTAFGAEGEISGEIIFNTSMTGYQEVLTDPSYYAQMVVMTYPLIGNYGVNEEDFESDRPHLSAFIIKELSSIPSNWRSQSTLHDFLSKHGIIGIQGIDTRALTR
;
A
#
# COMPACT_ATOMS: atom_id res chain seq x y z
N MET A 1 -3.60 -3.96 -14.39
CA MET A 1 -5.02 -4.32 -14.28
C MET A 1 -5.78 -3.14 -13.68
N LYS A 2 -7.03 -2.89 -14.08
CA LYS A 2 -7.83 -1.76 -13.53
C LYS A 2 -8.29 -2.10 -12.11
N ALA A 3 -8.23 -1.13 -11.20
CA ALA A 3 -8.76 -1.26 -9.83
C ALA A 3 -9.64 -0.05 -9.49
N VAL A 4 -10.57 -0.23 -8.56
CA VAL A 4 -11.54 0.79 -8.15
C VAL A 4 -11.60 0.85 -6.63
N LEU A 5 -11.54 2.05 -6.08
CA LEU A 5 -11.78 2.33 -4.67
C LEU A 5 -13.10 3.10 -4.56
N ALA A 6 -14.09 2.50 -3.92
CA ALA A 6 -15.40 3.12 -3.68
C ALA A 6 -15.56 3.46 -2.20
N LEU A 7 -15.97 4.69 -1.91
CA LEU A 7 -16.25 5.16 -0.55
C LEU A 7 -17.75 5.09 -0.26
N ALA A 8 -18.11 4.91 1.02
CA ALA A 8 -19.50 4.97 1.48
C ALA A 8 -20.19 6.32 1.17
N SER A 9 -19.42 7.39 0.96
CA SER A 9 -19.92 8.70 0.53
C SER A 9 -20.34 8.76 -0.94
N GLY A 10 -20.14 7.69 -1.72
CA GLY A 10 -20.41 7.63 -3.15
C GLY A 10 -19.26 8.13 -4.03
N LYS A 11 -18.17 8.64 -3.45
CA LYS A 11 -16.95 8.96 -4.22
C LYS A 11 -16.30 7.66 -4.71
N VAL A 12 -15.88 7.65 -5.98
CA VAL A 12 -15.18 6.53 -6.60
C VAL A 12 -13.86 7.03 -7.18
N PHE A 13 -12.79 6.29 -6.92
CA PHE A 13 -11.47 6.54 -7.48
C PHE A 13 -11.06 5.36 -8.33
N GLU A 14 -10.62 5.64 -9.56
CA GLU A 14 -10.07 4.63 -10.46
C GLU A 14 -8.54 4.64 -10.38
N GLY A 15 -7.97 3.44 -10.37
CA GLY A 15 -6.52 3.24 -10.30
C GLY A 15 -6.07 1.99 -11.03
N THR A 16 -4.81 1.64 -10.79
CA THR A 16 -4.20 0.41 -11.31
C THR A 16 -3.89 -0.51 -10.14
N ALA A 17 -4.30 -1.77 -10.24
CA ALA A 17 -4.00 -2.79 -9.24
C ALA A 17 -2.49 -3.11 -9.21
N PHE A 18 -1.97 -3.40 -8.02
CA PHE A 18 -0.69 -4.03 -7.78
C PHE A 18 -0.78 -4.91 -6.52
N GLY A 19 0.18 -5.81 -6.28
CA GLY A 19 0.03 -6.82 -5.24
C GLY A 19 -0.97 -7.90 -5.67
N ALA A 20 -1.70 -8.44 -4.71
CA ALA A 20 -2.69 -9.48 -4.95
C ALA A 20 -3.97 -8.95 -5.62
N GLU A 21 -4.67 -9.83 -6.32
CA GLU A 21 -5.98 -9.57 -6.92
C GLU A 21 -7.09 -9.99 -5.97
N GLY A 22 -8.20 -9.23 -5.96
CA GLY A 22 -9.37 -9.57 -5.17
C GLY A 22 -10.23 -8.35 -4.85
N GLU A 23 -11.15 -8.54 -3.92
CA GLU A 23 -12.05 -7.51 -3.39
C GLU A 23 -12.01 -7.56 -1.86
N ILE A 24 -12.01 -6.38 -1.25
CA ILE A 24 -12.05 -6.23 0.20
C ILE A 24 -12.79 -4.95 0.56
N SER A 25 -13.39 -4.93 1.75
CA SER A 25 -14.04 -3.76 2.34
C SER A 25 -13.52 -3.58 3.76
N GLY A 26 -13.42 -2.33 4.22
CA GLY A 26 -12.85 -2.03 5.52
C GLY A 26 -12.78 -0.53 5.79
N GLU A 27 -12.20 -0.19 6.94
CA GLU A 27 -11.93 1.19 7.30
C GLU A 27 -10.71 1.71 6.51
N ILE A 28 -10.84 2.92 5.96
CA ILE A 28 -9.73 3.62 5.31
C ILE A 28 -9.13 4.61 6.31
N ILE A 29 -7.82 4.50 6.49
CA ILE A 29 -7.01 5.46 7.24
C ILE A 29 -5.92 6.04 6.34
N PHE A 30 -5.29 7.13 6.77
CA PHE A 30 -4.14 7.69 6.07
C PHE A 30 -2.93 7.82 6.99
N ASN A 31 -1.74 7.66 6.41
CA ASN A 31 -0.47 7.82 7.10
C ASN A 31 0.37 8.88 6.39
N THR A 32 0.90 9.83 7.18
CA THR A 32 1.68 10.98 6.69
C THR A 32 3.18 10.74 6.61
N SER A 33 3.66 9.55 6.97
CA SER A 33 5.06 9.16 6.87
C SER A 33 5.54 9.20 5.42
N MET A 34 6.69 9.83 5.21
CA MET A 34 7.32 9.93 3.89
C MET A 34 8.23 8.73 3.58
N THR A 35 8.63 8.00 4.61
CA THR A 35 9.48 6.81 4.57
C THR A 35 8.90 5.76 5.52
N GLY A 36 9.50 4.59 5.56
CA GLY A 36 9.08 3.52 6.47
C GLY A 36 7.73 2.90 6.08
N TYR A 37 7.46 2.76 4.78
CA TYR A 37 6.21 2.15 4.32
C TYR A 37 6.19 0.66 4.67
N GLN A 38 7.34 0.00 4.78
CA GLN A 38 7.40 -1.42 5.07
C GLN A 38 7.00 -1.71 6.51
N GLU A 39 7.51 -0.92 7.43
CA GLU A 39 7.17 -0.89 8.85
C GLU A 39 5.65 -0.68 9.00
N VAL A 40 5.07 0.26 8.23
CA VAL A 40 3.61 0.47 8.16
C VAL A 40 2.86 -0.75 7.63
N LEU A 41 3.37 -1.48 6.63
CA LEU A 41 2.73 -2.72 6.16
C LEU A 41 2.67 -3.77 7.27
N THR A 42 3.74 -3.86 8.07
CA THR A 42 3.95 -4.90 9.09
C THR A 42 3.53 -4.50 10.51
N ASP A 43 3.10 -3.28 10.76
CA ASP A 43 2.64 -2.87 12.09
C ASP A 43 1.28 -3.53 12.42
N PRO A 44 1.18 -4.34 13.49
CA PRO A 44 -0.06 -4.98 13.91
C PRO A 44 -1.22 -4.01 14.19
N SER A 45 -0.92 -2.73 14.45
CA SER A 45 -1.90 -1.67 14.71
C SER A 45 -2.81 -1.41 13.51
N TYR A 46 -2.38 -1.73 12.29
CA TYR A 46 -3.17 -1.57 11.06
C TYR A 46 -4.02 -2.79 10.69
N TYR A 47 -4.20 -3.73 11.61
CA TYR A 47 -5.00 -4.94 11.35
C TYR A 47 -6.40 -4.58 10.84
N ALA A 48 -6.79 -5.23 9.74
CA ALA A 48 -8.08 -5.03 9.06
C ALA A 48 -8.32 -3.63 8.46
N GLN A 49 -7.30 -2.77 8.40
CA GLN A 49 -7.40 -1.40 7.86
C GLN A 49 -6.84 -1.30 6.44
N MET A 50 -7.39 -0.37 5.66
CA MET A 50 -6.88 0.04 4.36
C MET A 50 -6.04 1.31 4.53
N VAL A 51 -4.75 1.22 4.25
CA VAL A 51 -3.81 2.31 4.53
C VAL A 51 -3.55 3.12 3.27
N VAL A 52 -3.77 4.43 3.36
CA VAL A 52 -3.46 5.41 2.33
C VAL A 52 -2.16 6.12 2.69
N MET A 53 -1.14 6.03 1.84
CA MET A 53 0.07 6.82 2.02
C MET A 53 -0.12 8.22 1.42
N THR A 54 0.19 9.27 2.18
CA THR A 54 0.13 10.63 1.63
C THR A 54 1.35 10.97 0.77
N TYR A 55 2.50 10.32 1.02
CA TYR A 55 3.68 10.51 0.20
C TYR A 55 3.47 9.85 -1.18
N PRO A 56 3.72 10.58 -2.30
CA PRO A 56 3.24 10.14 -3.59
C PRO A 56 3.98 8.93 -4.17
N LEU A 57 5.30 8.82 -3.94
CA LEU A 57 6.13 7.77 -4.53
C LEU A 57 6.43 6.69 -3.49
N ILE A 58 5.88 5.50 -3.67
CA ILE A 58 6.04 4.39 -2.72
C ILE A 58 6.67 3.18 -3.41
N GLY A 59 7.48 2.40 -2.69
CA GLY A 59 8.23 1.25 -3.25
C GLY A 59 9.64 1.59 -3.75
N ASN A 60 10.11 2.83 -3.57
CA ASN A 60 11.38 3.32 -4.10
C ASN A 60 12.63 2.61 -3.53
N TYR A 61 12.56 2.02 -2.34
CA TYR A 61 13.66 1.24 -1.75
C TYR A 61 13.36 -0.26 -1.65
N GLY A 62 12.28 -0.73 -2.29
CA GLY A 62 11.89 -2.14 -2.26
C GLY A 62 11.49 -2.61 -0.88
N VAL A 63 11.67 -3.90 -0.64
CA VAL A 63 11.37 -4.58 0.64
C VAL A 63 12.54 -5.47 1.02
N ASN A 64 12.81 -5.60 2.33
CA ASN A 64 13.86 -6.45 2.89
C ASN A 64 13.44 -7.04 4.25
N GLU A 65 13.99 -8.17 4.67
CA GLU A 65 13.56 -8.83 5.91
C GLU A 65 13.92 -8.08 7.22
N GLU A 66 14.86 -7.13 7.19
CA GLU A 66 15.36 -6.46 8.40
C GLU A 66 14.44 -5.32 8.89
N ASP A 67 13.65 -4.72 8.00
CA ASP A 67 12.75 -3.58 8.32
C ASP A 67 11.32 -4.05 8.65
N PHE A 68 11.15 -5.29 9.13
CA PHE A 68 9.86 -5.84 9.56
C PHE A 68 9.62 -5.50 11.04
N GLU A 69 8.49 -4.85 11.36
CA GLU A 69 8.05 -4.63 12.75
C GLU A 69 7.35 -5.86 13.35
N SER A 70 6.94 -6.81 12.49
CA SER A 70 6.30 -8.07 12.90
C SER A 70 6.55 -9.19 11.90
N ASP A 71 5.99 -10.37 12.13
CA ASP A 71 6.20 -11.55 11.30
C ASP A 71 5.54 -11.49 9.91
N ARG A 72 4.61 -10.55 9.67
CA ARG A 72 3.85 -10.45 8.42
C ARG A 72 3.22 -9.08 8.20
N PRO A 73 2.76 -8.74 6.98
CA PRO A 73 1.88 -7.61 6.80
C PRO A 73 0.52 -7.83 7.48
N HIS A 74 0.00 -6.81 8.16
CA HIS A 74 -1.24 -6.88 8.94
C HIS A 74 -2.41 -6.10 8.32
N LEU A 75 -2.12 -5.11 7.49
CA LEU A 75 -3.15 -4.32 6.81
C LEU A 75 -3.90 -5.12 5.75
N SER A 76 -5.08 -4.64 5.38
CA SER A 76 -5.97 -5.29 4.41
C SER A 76 -5.77 -4.84 2.97
N ALA A 77 -5.48 -3.55 2.77
CA ALA A 77 -5.19 -3.01 1.45
C ALA A 77 -4.28 -1.80 1.51
N PHE A 78 -3.51 -1.58 0.45
CA PHE A 78 -2.52 -0.51 0.38
C PHE A 78 -2.82 0.45 -0.78
N ILE A 79 -3.02 1.73 -0.45
CA ILE A 79 -3.50 2.75 -1.39
C ILE A 79 -2.41 3.82 -1.53
N ILE A 80 -1.94 4.04 -2.76
CA ILE A 80 -0.83 4.96 -3.05
C ILE A 80 -1.11 5.80 -4.30
N LYS A 81 -0.33 6.87 -4.48
CA LYS A 81 -0.40 7.68 -5.70
C LYS A 81 0.40 7.03 -6.83
N GLU A 82 1.65 6.67 -6.60
CA GLU A 82 2.56 6.15 -7.61
C GLU A 82 3.44 5.03 -7.02
N LEU A 83 3.45 3.88 -7.68
CA LEU A 83 4.34 2.78 -7.36
C LEU A 83 5.66 2.93 -8.12
N SER A 84 6.78 2.91 -7.41
CA SER A 84 8.09 2.78 -8.04
C SER A 84 8.24 1.37 -8.63
N SER A 85 8.43 1.29 -9.95
CA SER A 85 8.62 0.02 -10.66
C SER A 85 9.98 -0.62 -10.42
N ILE A 86 11.00 0.19 -10.10
CA ILE A 86 12.38 -0.26 -9.88
C ILE A 86 12.82 0.27 -8.52
N PRO A 87 12.95 -0.61 -7.51
CA PRO A 87 13.53 -0.20 -6.24
C PRO A 87 15.03 0.07 -6.39
N SER A 88 15.51 1.13 -5.74
CA SER A 88 16.92 1.53 -5.76
C SER A 88 17.42 1.71 -4.33
N ASN A 89 17.77 0.60 -3.70
CA ASN A 89 18.41 0.55 -2.39
C ASN A 89 19.29 -0.70 -2.30
N TRP A 90 20.48 -0.59 -1.72
CA TRP A 90 21.41 -1.70 -1.56
C TRP A 90 20.88 -2.84 -0.68
N ARG A 91 19.91 -2.55 0.21
CA ARG A 91 19.21 -3.53 1.05
C ARG A 91 18.01 -4.18 0.36
N SER A 92 17.57 -3.66 -0.79
CA SER A 92 16.36 -4.16 -1.46
C SER A 92 16.52 -5.62 -1.89
N GLN A 93 15.63 -6.49 -1.42
CA GLN A 93 15.61 -7.91 -1.78
C GLN A 93 14.45 -8.26 -2.72
N SER A 94 13.36 -7.49 -2.70
CA SER A 94 12.21 -7.68 -3.58
C SER A 94 11.50 -6.36 -3.89
N THR A 95 10.66 -6.35 -4.92
CA THR A 95 9.79 -5.21 -5.21
C THR A 95 8.61 -5.20 -4.23
N LEU A 96 8.03 -4.01 -4.00
CA LEU A 96 6.82 -3.90 -3.19
C LEU A 96 5.65 -4.67 -3.83
N HIS A 97 5.55 -4.70 -5.16
CA HIS A 97 4.54 -5.48 -5.87
C HIS A 97 4.64 -6.97 -5.51
N ASP A 98 5.83 -7.56 -5.66
CA ASP A 98 6.04 -8.99 -5.41
C ASP A 98 5.78 -9.34 -3.94
N PHE A 99 6.22 -8.46 -3.03
CA PHE A 99 5.99 -8.64 -1.60
C PHE A 99 4.50 -8.69 -1.24
N LEU A 100 3.69 -7.73 -1.73
CA LEU A 100 2.26 -7.73 -1.45
C LEU A 100 1.55 -8.90 -2.13
N SER A 101 1.92 -9.24 -3.37
CA SER A 101 1.39 -10.41 -4.09
C SER A 101 1.63 -11.70 -3.32
N LYS A 102 2.86 -11.89 -2.78
CA LYS A 102 3.23 -13.06 -1.98
C LYS A 102 2.39 -13.21 -0.71
N HIS A 103 1.97 -12.10 -0.10
CA HIS A 103 1.21 -12.10 1.15
C HIS A 103 -0.31 -11.96 0.96
N GLY A 104 -0.79 -11.95 -0.28
CA GLY A 104 -2.22 -11.82 -0.56
C GLY A 104 -2.78 -10.42 -0.26
N ILE A 105 -1.93 -9.38 -0.23
CA ILE A 105 -2.36 -8.00 0.07
C ILE A 105 -2.67 -7.26 -1.22
N ILE A 106 -3.85 -6.64 -1.27
CA ILE A 106 -4.33 -5.90 -2.43
C ILE A 106 -3.77 -4.48 -2.39
N GLY A 107 -3.19 -4.02 -3.51
CA GLY A 107 -2.68 -2.67 -3.69
C GLY A 107 -3.38 -1.92 -4.82
N ILE A 108 -3.58 -0.62 -4.65
CA ILE A 108 -4.09 0.27 -5.71
C ILE A 108 -3.23 1.53 -5.82
N GLN A 109 -2.74 1.80 -7.02
CA GLN A 109 -1.98 3.02 -7.35
C GLN A 109 -2.75 3.91 -8.34
N GLY A 110 -2.28 5.15 -8.52
CA GLY A 110 -2.92 6.15 -9.38
C GLY A 110 -4.01 6.96 -8.67
N ILE A 111 -4.25 6.70 -7.39
CA ILE A 111 -5.29 7.38 -6.62
C ILE A 111 -4.83 8.78 -6.22
N ASP A 112 -5.69 9.78 -6.35
CA ASP A 112 -5.44 11.10 -5.74
C ASP A 112 -5.57 11.01 -4.22
N THR A 113 -4.48 10.55 -3.58
CA THR A 113 -4.41 10.36 -2.12
C THR A 113 -4.65 11.66 -1.36
N ARG A 114 -4.33 12.83 -1.94
CA ARG A 114 -4.59 14.14 -1.33
C ARG A 114 -6.09 14.47 -1.29
N ALA A 115 -6.82 14.14 -2.36
CA ALA A 115 -8.28 14.28 -2.39
C ALA A 115 -8.98 13.27 -1.46
N LEU A 116 -8.37 12.11 -1.23
CA LEU A 116 -8.87 11.10 -0.29
C LEU A 116 -8.64 11.49 1.18
N THR A 117 -7.56 12.21 1.49
CA THR A 117 -7.26 12.69 2.84
C THR A 117 -8.01 13.98 3.25
N ARG A 118 -8.92 14.49 2.42
CA ARG A 118 -9.69 15.72 2.65
C ARG A 118 -11.19 15.46 2.65
#